data_AF-A0A8S9US59-F1
#
_entry.id   AF-A0A8S9US59-F1
#
_cell.length_a   1.000
_cell.length_b   1.000
_cell.length_c   1.000
_cell.angle_alpha   90.00
_cell.angle_beta   90.00
_cell.angle_gamma   90.00
#
_symmetry.space_group_name_H-M   'P 1'
#
loop_
_entity.id
_entity.type
_entity.pdbx_description
1 polymer ?
#
loop_
_entity_poly.entity_id
_entity_poly.type
_entity_poly.pdbx_seq_one_letter_code
_entity_poly.pdbx_strand_id
1 'polypeptide(L)'
;LSKRVLQYLRHEHPHRLFPSIGRRRKLPGINLDGRSQRLCLIGHVFTHIPLKTKSFFAGIMRFQTLLLVLVALVIAPFQALSPPSESNVPFTLRYVPGFFKQGTPSVEIPPSNSRHLGLLDNVTWTDVDAYIAARAAQGVDVKLFLFLRHGEGLHNVAEATYGTEAWDRFYSKLAKYTDAKLTKLGMQQAVKASERIDEELKRGLSLEEVVVSPLERTLHTAMIACQNHHEIPKRSMEWPRETIGVCTCDLRGTISAKAELYPSIDFSDIWSDADPWWTPDHRETELHINDRARIFLNRVFYGHKSVRVGVVTHSGLTTAAMRVIGHRKYSVATAEVIPFLLEDTTVHTILSIFSGKEDM
;
A
#
# COMPACT_ATOMS: atom_id res chain seq x y z
N LEU A 1 -3.75 -1.80 12.10
CA LEU A 1 -5.05 -1.50 11.45
C LEU A 1 -5.92 -0.66 12.39
N SER A 2 -6.11 0.63 12.09
CA SER A 2 -7.03 1.53 12.81
C SER A 2 -8.43 0.89 12.94
N LYS A 3 -9.13 1.11 14.06
CA LYS A 3 -10.52 0.65 14.29
C LYS A 3 -11.46 0.95 13.12
N ARG A 4 -11.14 1.94 12.27
CA ARG A 4 -11.90 2.30 11.07
C ARG A 4 -11.70 1.34 9.88
N VAL A 5 -10.51 0.75 9.69
CA VAL A 5 -10.28 -0.26 8.64
C VAL A 5 -11.01 -1.57 8.95
N LEU A 6 -11.11 -1.92 10.24
CA LEU A 6 -11.89 -3.08 10.69
C LEU A 6 -13.42 -2.84 10.59
N GLN A 7 -13.88 -1.59 10.75
CA GLN A 7 -15.28 -1.23 10.51
C GLN A 7 -15.62 -1.32 9.02
N TYR A 8 -14.67 -1.02 8.14
CA TYR A 8 -14.80 -1.14 6.68
C TYR A 8 -14.93 -2.61 6.22
N LEU A 9 -14.15 -3.55 6.76
CA LEU A 9 -14.33 -4.99 6.49
C LEU A 9 -15.71 -5.52 6.90
N ARG A 10 -16.41 -4.83 7.80
CA ARG A 10 -17.70 -5.24 8.35
C ARG A 10 -18.90 -4.78 7.51
N HIS A 11 -18.73 -3.81 6.62
CA HIS A 11 -19.82 -3.25 5.80
C HIS A 11 -20.01 -3.93 4.42
N GLU A 12 -19.08 -4.77 3.96
CA GLU A 12 -19.15 -5.44 2.64
C GLU A 12 -19.68 -6.87 2.65
N HIS A 13 -20.25 -7.36 3.76
CA HIS A 13 -20.92 -8.67 3.78
C HIS A 13 -22.45 -8.57 3.96
N PRO A 14 -23.22 -8.33 2.89
CA PRO A 14 -24.59 -8.83 2.81
C PRO A 14 -24.58 -10.17 2.04
N HIS A 15 -24.60 -11.28 2.80
CA HIS A 15 -25.11 -12.61 2.46
C HIS A 15 -24.93 -13.21 1.03
N ARG A 16 -24.14 -14.29 0.96
CA ARG A 16 -24.28 -15.56 0.17
C ARG A 16 -23.05 -16.40 0.53
N LEU A 17 -23.06 -17.63 1.04
CA LEU A 17 -23.98 -18.77 1.11
C LEU A 17 -23.60 -19.62 2.35
N PHE A 18 -24.57 -20.17 3.08
CA PHE A 18 -24.70 -21.58 3.51
C PHE A 18 -26.03 -21.74 4.29
N PRO A 19 -26.75 -22.88 4.19
CA PRO A 19 -28.16 -22.99 4.58
C PRO A 19 -28.39 -23.19 6.08
N SER A 20 -29.58 -22.76 6.49
CA SER A 20 -30.12 -22.66 7.85
C SER A 20 -30.28 -23.99 8.61
N ILE A 21 -30.02 -23.97 9.91
CA ILE A 21 -30.73 -24.78 10.91
C ILE A 21 -30.98 -23.95 12.19
N GLY A 22 -32.26 -23.69 12.48
CA GLY A 22 -32.86 -23.97 13.81
C GLY A 22 -32.72 -22.98 14.98
N ARG A 23 -33.79 -22.18 15.17
CA ARG A 23 -34.54 -21.87 16.43
C ARG A 23 -33.95 -20.94 17.52
N ARG A 24 -34.64 -19.79 17.64
CA ARG A 24 -35.26 -19.14 18.84
C ARG A 24 -34.44 -19.04 20.15
N ARG A 25 -34.28 -17.80 20.68
CA ARG A 25 -35.19 -17.10 21.64
C ARG A 25 -34.64 -15.70 21.99
N LYS A 26 -35.54 -14.71 22.03
CA LYS A 26 -35.37 -13.38 22.65
C LYS A 26 -35.53 -13.50 24.18
N LEU A 27 -34.90 -12.60 24.94
CA LEU A 27 -35.51 -11.73 25.98
C LEU A 27 -34.43 -10.85 26.69
N PRO A 28 -34.78 -9.79 27.45
CA PRO A 28 -34.34 -8.43 27.16
C PRO A 28 -33.41 -7.82 28.24
N GLY A 29 -33.02 -6.57 27.99
CA GLY A 29 -32.01 -5.84 28.75
C GLY A 29 -32.47 -5.21 30.06
N ILE A 30 -31.50 -4.55 30.71
CA ILE A 30 -31.70 -3.59 31.79
C ILE A 30 -30.74 -2.43 31.55
N ASN A 31 -31.33 -1.25 31.43
CA ASN A 31 -30.73 0.06 31.49
C ASN A 31 -30.76 0.49 32.96
N LEU A 32 -29.79 1.28 33.46
CA LEU A 32 -30.08 2.33 34.46
C LEU A 32 -28.89 3.30 34.62
N ASP A 33 -29.29 4.57 34.49
CA ASP A 33 -28.60 5.83 34.71
C ASP A 33 -28.08 6.04 36.14
N GLY A 34 -27.13 6.98 36.31
CA GLY A 34 -26.69 7.43 37.64
C GLY A 34 -25.77 8.66 37.65
N ARG A 35 -26.40 9.84 37.60
CA ARG A 35 -25.94 11.22 37.92
C ARG A 35 -24.84 11.31 39.02
N SER A 36 -23.78 12.11 38.88
CA SER A 36 -23.64 13.60 38.91
C SER A 36 -23.46 14.21 40.31
N GLN A 37 -22.60 15.25 40.35
CA GLN A 37 -22.44 16.34 41.34
C GLN A 37 -21.53 16.06 42.56
N ARG A 38 -20.78 17.00 43.16
CA ARG A 38 -20.23 18.35 42.87
C ARG A 38 -19.45 18.76 44.16
N LEU A 39 -18.51 19.70 44.03
CA LEU A 39 -18.02 20.69 45.02
C LEU A 39 -17.36 20.25 46.34
N CYS A 40 -16.16 20.79 46.63
CA CYS A 40 -16.03 21.94 47.56
C CYS A 40 -14.63 22.59 47.49
N LEU A 41 -14.61 23.93 47.60
CA LEU A 41 -13.46 24.83 47.71
C LEU A 41 -13.02 24.98 49.17
N ILE A 42 -11.70 25.12 49.43
CA ILE A 42 -11.03 25.99 50.43
C ILE A 42 -9.60 26.21 49.87
N GLY A 43 -8.92 27.37 49.81
CA GLY A 43 -9.09 28.70 50.40
C GLY A 43 -7.85 29.10 51.23
N HIS A 44 -7.07 30.08 50.75
CA HIS A 44 -6.02 30.89 51.44
C HIS A 44 -4.62 30.27 51.70
N VAL A 45 -3.47 30.98 51.77
CA VAL A 45 -2.85 32.20 51.17
C VAL A 45 -1.57 32.50 52.01
N PHE A 46 -0.56 33.16 51.40
CA PHE A 46 0.67 33.77 51.98
C PHE A 46 1.78 32.81 52.49
N THR A 47 3.09 33.02 52.34
CA THR A 47 3.96 34.20 52.16
C THR A 47 5.30 33.80 51.48
N HIS A 48 6.10 34.80 51.14
CA HIS A 48 7.24 34.83 50.23
C HIS A 48 8.52 35.26 51.01
N ILE A 49 9.72 34.94 50.48
CA ILE A 49 11.06 35.58 50.67
C ILE A 49 11.92 35.07 51.88
N PRO A 50 13.29 35.05 51.88
CA PRO A 50 14.32 35.30 50.82
C PRO A 50 15.44 34.25 50.63
N LEU A 51 16.18 34.44 49.53
CA LEU A 51 17.57 34.03 49.28
C LEU A 51 18.61 34.60 50.27
N LYS A 52 19.72 33.86 50.47
CA LYS A 52 21.08 34.43 50.63
C LYS A 52 22.15 33.51 50.03
N THR A 53 23.22 34.15 49.58
CA THR A 53 24.24 33.71 48.61
C THR A 53 25.62 33.44 49.25
N LYS A 54 26.54 32.84 48.44
CA LYS A 54 28.02 32.76 48.52
C LYS A 54 28.61 31.60 49.38
N SER A 55 29.23 30.58 48.76
CA SER A 55 30.61 30.47 48.20
C SER A 55 31.67 30.12 49.26
N PHE A 56 32.29 28.93 49.19
CA PHE A 56 33.75 28.76 49.00
C PHE A 56 34.17 27.27 48.91
N PHE A 57 35.33 27.07 48.29
CA PHE A 57 35.95 25.82 47.82
C PHE A 57 36.56 24.90 48.90
N ALA A 58 36.72 23.63 48.49
CA ALA A 58 37.78 22.66 48.83
C ALA A 58 37.70 21.86 50.15
N GLY A 59 37.55 20.53 49.99
CA GLY A 59 37.77 19.52 51.03
C GLY A 59 37.97 18.14 50.40
N ILE A 60 39.24 17.73 50.32
CA ILE A 60 39.79 16.54 49.67
C ILE A 60 39.44 15.23 50.42
N MET A 61 39.23 14.17 49.63
CA MET A 61 39.38 12.72 49.96
C MET A 61 39.07 12.26 51.39
N ARG A 62 38.02 11.44 51.51
CA ARG A 62 38.02 10.08 52.08
C ARG A 62 36.59 9.68 52.34
N PHE A 63 36.07 8.70 51.60
CA PHE A 63 35.13 7.66 52.06
C PHE A 63 34.74 6.83 50.83
N GLN A 64 35.64 5.92 50.45
CA GLN A 64 35.24 4.72 49.72
C GLN A 64 34.48 3.80 50.68
N THR A 65 33.69 2.90 50.10
CA THR A 65 32.98 1.76 50.72
C THR A 65 31.72 2.05 51.54
N LEU A 66 30.66 2.59 50.89
CA LEU A 66 29.28 2.12 51.12
C LEU A 66 28.27 2.64 50.05
N LEU A 67 28.50 2.35 48.76
CA LEU A 67 27.49 2.61 47.72
C LEU A 67 27.60 1.59 46.58
N LEU A 68 27.43 0.31 46.89
CA LEU A 68 27.44 -0.76 45.89
C LEU A 68 26.36 -1.83 46.10
N VAL A 69 25.31 -1.55 46.90
CA VAL A 69 24.20 -2.49 47.11
C VAL A 69 22.81 -1.85 46.92
N LEU A 70 22.71 -0.58 46.49
CA LEU A 70 21.42 0.08 46.30
C LEU A 70 21.25 0.83 44.96
N VAL A 71 21.92 0.34 43.90
CA VAL A 71 21.59 0.66 42.50
C VAL A 71 21.64 -0.62 41.64
N ALA A 72 21.11 -1.72 42.19
CA ALA A 72 20.95 -2.98 41.46
C ALA A 72 19.46 -3.38 41.28
N LEU A 73 18.55 -2.43 41.46
CA LEU A 73 17.10 -2.64 41.37
C LEU A 73 16.36 -1.66 40.44
N VAL A 74 17.07 -0.87 39.63
CA VAL A 74 16.44 0.11 38.70
C VAL A 74 16.92 -0.03 37.24
N ILE A 75 17.61 -1.13 36.88
CA ILE A 75 17.91 -1.42 35.47
C ILE A 75 17.60 -2.89 35.18
N ALA A 76 16.32 -3.26 35.36
CA ALA A 76 15.69 -4.31 34.55
C ALA A 76 15.16 -3.64 33.27
N PRO A 77 15.14 -4.36 32.13
CA PRO A 77 15.42 -3.78 30.82
C PRO A 77 14.29 -2.88 30.36
N PHE A 78 14.64 -1.82 29.63
CA PHE A 78 13.76 -1.23 28.62
C PHE A 78 13.52 -2.28 27.52
N GLN A 79 12.75 -3.32 27.81
CA GLN A 79 12.03 -4.07 26.81
C GLN A 79 10.70 -3.37 26.58
N ALA A 80 10.75 -2.31 25.78
CA ALA A 80 9.61 -1.88 24.99
C ALA A 80 9.99 -2.05 23.51
N LEU A 81 10.39 -3.27 23.13
CA LEU A 81 10.20 -3.72 21.77
C LEU A 81 8.72 -4.11 21.69
N SER A 82 7.86 -3.18 21.28
CA SER A 82 6.63 -3.62 20.61
C SER A 82 7.09 -4.54 19.48
N PRO A 83 6.57 -5.79 19.36
CA PRO A 83 6.86 -6.56 18.16
C PRO A 83 6.48 -5.70 16.96
N PRO A 84 7.23 -5.74 15.83
CA PRO A 84 6.76 -5.12 14.60
C PRO A 84 5.36 -5.67 14.39
N SER A 85 4.33 -4.83 14.49
CA SER A 85 2.96 -5.34 14.59
C SER A 85 2.70 -6.21 13.39
N GLU A 86 2.59 -7.51 13.62
CA GLU A 86 2.52 -8.48 12.53
C GLU A 86 1.27 -8.18 11.70
N SER A 87 1.39 -8.33 10.39
CA SER A 87 0.25 -8.15 9.50
C SER A 87 -0.78 -9.23 9.78
N ASN A 88 -2.03 -8.83 9.97
CA ASN A 88 -3.16 -9.75 10.12
C ASN A 88 -3.94 -9.95 8.81
N VAL A 89 -3.39 -9.52 7.67
CA VAL A 89 -4.02 -9.72 6.35
C VAL A 89 -3.53 -11.06 5.78
N PRO A 90 -4.40 -12.07 5.63
CA PRO A 90 -4.03 -13.32 4.98
C PRO A 90 -3.51 -13.07 3.57
N PHE A 91 -2.36 -13.65 3.23
CA PHE A 91 -1.70 -13.39 1.96
C PHE A 91 -0.83 -14.56 1.51
N THR A 92 -1.18 -15.15 0.37
CA THR A 92 -0.55 -16.35 -0.19
C THR A 92 0.07 -16.13 -1.56
N LEU A 93 -0.05 -14.92 -2.12
CA LEU A 93 0.50 -14.61 -3.44
C LEU A 93 2.02 -14.43 -3.35
N ARG A 94 2.73 -15.02 -4.32
CA ARG A 94 4.18 -14.88 -4.47
C ARG A 94 4.57 -14.50 -5.88
N TYR A 95 5.63 -13.72 -6.00
CA TYR A 95 6.24 -13.38 -7.28
C TYR A 95 7.01 -14.58 -7.84
N VAL A 96 6.79 -14.87 -9.12
CA VAL A 96 7.48 -15.91 -9.87
C VAL A 96 8.69 -15.29 -10.61
N PRO A 97 9.93 -15.56 -10.19
CA PRO A 97 11.13 -15.08 -10.88
C PRO A 97 11.42 -15.89 -12.16
N GLY A 98 12.39 -15.43 -12.96
CA GLY A 98 12.86 -16.16 -14.14
C GLY A 98 12.22 -15.74 -15.47
N PHE A 99 11.27 -14.81 -15.44
CA PHE A 99 10.66 -14.23 -16.66
C PHE A 99 11.12 -12.79 -16.90
N PHE A 100 11.23 -11.99 -15.83
CA PHE A 100 11.52 -10.56 -15.93
C PHE A 100 12.81 -10.20 -15.18
N LYS A 101 13.69 -9.45 -15.85
CA LYS A 101 14.96 -8.94 -15.33
C LYS A 101 14.74 -8.21 -14.01
N GLN A 102 13.73 -7.36 -13.90
CA GLN A 102 13.45 -6.53 -12.70
C GLN A 102 13.26 -7.36 -11.42
N GLY A 103 12.75 -8.59 -11.52
CA GLY A 103 12.45 -9.44 -10.38
C GLY A 103 13.31 -10.68 -10.23
N THR A 104 14.17 -10.99 -11.20
CA THR A 104 15.01 -12.20 -11.19
C THR A 104 16.32 -11.94 -10.42
N PRO A 105 16.54 -12.55 -9.23
CA PRO A 105 17.68 -12.20 -8.36
C PRO A 105 19.06 -12.46 -8.97
N SER A 106 19.18 -13.45 -9.84
CA SER A 106 20.44 -13.82 -10.52
C SER A 106 20.82 -12.90 -11.69
N VAL A 107 19.96 -11.96 -12.06
CA VAL A 107 20.17 -11.02 -13.18
C VAL A 107 20.43 -9.62 -12.63
N GLU A 108 21.36 -8.87 -13.22
CA GLU A 108 21.60 -7.48 -12.84
C GLU A 108 20.30 -6.64 -12.93
N ILE A 109 20.16 -5.64 -12.05
CA ILE A 109 19.01 -4.74 -12.10
C ILE A 109 19.10 -3.92 -13.39
N PRO A 110 18.11 -4.02 -14.30
CA PRO A 110 18.15 -3.29 -15.54
C PRO A 110 17.93 -1.78 -15.31
N PRO A 111 18.33 -0.92 -16.27
CA PRO A 111 17.88 0.47 -16.28
C PRO A 111 16.36 0.55 -16.46
N SER A 112 15.79 1.70 -16.12
CA SER A 112 14.35 1.93 -16.26
C SER A 112 13.88 1.84 -17.70
N ASN A 113 12.64 1.38 -17.90
CA ASN A 113 12.05 1.16 -19.23
C ASN A 113 12.89 0.20 -20.08
N SER A 114 13.37 -0.90 -19.47
CA SER A 114 14.06 -1.97 -20.17
C SER A 114 13.26 -2.46 -21.38
N ARG A 115 13.98 -2.84 -22.45
CA ARG A 115 13.38 -3.45 -23.65
C ARG A 115 12.51 -4.65 -23.26
N HIS A 116 11.47 -4.89 -24.05
CA HIS A 116 10.51 -5.99 -23.86
C HIS A 116 9.89 -6.03 -22.46
N LEU A 117 9.64 -4.86 -21.87
CA LEU A 117 9.17 -4.68 -20.49
C LEU A 117 10.02 -5.43 -19.46
N GLY A 118 11.28 -5.70 -19.82
CA GLY A 118 12.24 -6.43 -19.01
C GLY A 118 12.11 -7.95 -19.07
N LEU A 119 11.44 -8.55 -20.05
CA LEU A 119 11.59 -9.98 -20.33
C LEU A 119 13.08 -10.37 -20.42
N LEU A 120 13.42 -11.57 -19.95
CA LEU A 120 14.74 -12.16 -20.19
C LEU A 120 14.94 -12.41 -21.69
N ASP A 121 16.18 -12.35 -22.16
CA ASP A 121 16.47 -12.36 -23.61
C ASP A 121 16.04 -13.66 -24.32
N ASN A 122 15.89 -14.75 -23.56
CA ASN A 122 15.45 -16.07 -24.02
C ASN A 122 14.00 -16.40 -23.63
N VAL A 123 13.20 -15.41 -23.22
CA VAL A 123 11.81 -15.60 -22.76
C VAL A 123 10.88 -14.75 -23.62
N THR A 124 9.76 -15.35 -24.03
CA THR A 124 8.70 -14.73 -24.82
C THR A 124 7.39 -14.65 -24.01
N TRP A 125 6.41 -13.89 -24.51
CA TRP A 125 5.06 -13.91 -23.94
C TRP A 125 4.41 -15.30 -24.02
N THR A 126 4.73 -16.09 -25.05
CA THR A 126 4.27 -17.48 -25.16
C THR A 126 4.81 -18.35 -24.02
N ASP A 127 6.04 -18.12 -23.55
CA ASP A 127 6.59 -18.84 -22.39
C ASP A 127 5.88 -18.46 -21.09
N VAL A 128 5.55 -17.17 -20.92
CA VAL A 128 4.72 -16.69 -19.79
C VAL A 128 3.35 -17.38 -19.82
N ASP A 129 2.72 -17.43 -20.99
CA ASP A 129 1.40 -18.06 -21.17
C ASP A 129 1.43 -19.57 -20.93
N ALA A 130 2.49 -20.24 -21.40
CA ALA A 130 2.70 -21.66 -21.17
C ALA A 130 2.87 -21.96 -19.68
N TYR A 131 3.59 -21.11 -18.94
CA TYR A 131 3.72 -21.23 -17.49
C TYR A 131 2.35 -21.11 -16.79
N ILE A 132 1.57 -20.06 -17.12
CA ILE A 132 0.24 -19.85 -16.56
C ILE A 132 -0.65 -21.08 -16.81
N ALA A 133 -0.68 -21.58 -18.05
CA ALA A 133 -1.49 -22.74 -18.42
C ALA A 133 -1.04 -24.03 -17.71
N ALA A 134 0.26 -24.27 -17.61
CA ALA A 134 0.81 -25.45 -16.94
C ALA A 134 0.49 -25.46 -15.44
N ARG A 135 0.53 -24.30 -14.78
CA ARG A 135 0.19 -24.16 -13.36
C ARG A 135 -1.32 -24.30 -13.12
N ALA A 136 -2.14 -23.72 -14.01
CA ALA A 136 -3.59 -23.92 -13.96
C ALA A 136 -3.98 -25.41 -14.08
N ALA A 137 -3.29 -26.19 -14.93
CA ALA A 137 -3.49 -27.63 -15.04
C ALA A 137 -3.13 -28.41 -13.76
N GLN A 138 -2.32 -27.82 -12.87
CA GLN A 138 -1.98 -28.34 -11.55
C GLN A 138 -2.90 -27.79 -10.44
N GLY A 139 -3.93 -27.04 -10.80
CA GLY A 139 -4.84 -26.39 -9.85
C GLY A 139 -4.24 -25.17 -9.13
N VAL A 140 -3.15 -24.60 -9.67
CA VAL A 140 -2.52 -23.39 -9.14
C VAL A 140 -2.89 -22.20 -10.01
N ASP A 141 -3.57 -21.22 -9.42
CA ASP A 141 -3.88 -19.97 -10.11
C ASP A 141 -2.62 -19.11 -10.26
N VAL A 142 -2.43 -18.58 -11.47
CA VAL A 142 -1.34 -17.65 -11.81
C VAL A 142 -1.91 -16.49 -12.62
N LYS A 143 -1.50 -15.27 -12.30
CA LYS A 143 -1.90 -14.05 -13.01
C LYS A 143 -0.73 -13.13 -13.27
N LEU A 144 -0.78 -12.45 -14.40
CA LEU A 144 0.18 -11.42 -14.78
C LEU A 144 -0.40 -10.05 -14.46
N PHE A 145 0.34 -9.25 -13.70
CA PHE A 145 0.04 -7.86 -13.43
C PHE A 145 1.07 -6.96 -14.10
N LEU A 146 0.65 -5.96 -14.88
CA LEU A 146 1.53 -4.95 -15.47
C LEU A 146 1.36 -3.63 -14.73
N PHE A 147 2.22 -3.37 -13.74
CA PHE A 147 2.18 -2.16 -12.94
C PHE A 147 2.82 -0.99 -13.68
N LEU A 148 2.03 -0.01 -14.10
CA LEU A 148 2.48 1.25 -14.67
C LEU A 148 2.49 2.34 -13.58
N ARG A 149 3.66 2.88 -13.26
CA ARG A 149 3.73 4.11 -12.45
C ARG A 149 3.22 5.28 -13.29
N HIS A 150 2.44 6.19 -12.71
CA HIS A 150 2.02 7.42 -13.41
C HIS A 150 3.21 8.20 -14.02
N GLY A 151 2.94 8.98 -15.08
CA GLY A 151 3.90 9.94 -15.61
C GLY A 151 4.22 11.06 -14.62
N GLU A 152 5.26 11.86 -14.87
CA GLU A 152 5.64 12.98 -14.00
C GLU A 152 4.45 13.90 -13.67
N GLY A 153 4.20 14.08 -12.37
CA GLY A 153 3.22 15.01 -11.85
C GLY A 153 3.84 16.31 -11.35
N LEU A 154 3.01 17.34 -11.19
CA LEU A 154 3.44 18.63 -10.63
C LEU A 154 4.14 18.50 -9.26
N HIS A 155 3.75 17.51 -8.46
CA HIS A 155 4.37 17.22 -7.17
C HIS A 155 5.80 16.66 -7.33
N ASN A 156 6.10 15.89 -8.38
CA ASN A 156 7.44 15.36 -8.62
C ASN A 156 8.41 16.49 -8.97
N VAL A 157 7.99 17.41 -9.85
CA VAL A 157 8.78 18.61 -10.18
C VAL A 157 9.02 19.45 -8.93
N ALA A 158 8.00 19.62 -8.11
CA ALA A 158 8.12 20.39 -6.87
C ALA A 158 9.08 19.74 -5.87
N GLU A 159 8.98 18.42 -5.65
CA GLU A 159 9.91 17.70 -4.79
C GLU A 159 11.35 17.82 -5.31
N ALA A 160 11.56 17.64 -6.62
CA ALA A 160 12.89 17.80 -7.23
C ALA A 160 13.44 19.24 -7.08
N THR A 161 12.56 20.24 -7.13
CA THR A 161 12.93 21.66 -7.01
C THR A 161 13.27 22.06 -5.58
N TYR A 162 12.47 21.62 -4.61
CA TYR A 162 12.61 22.03 -3.21
C TYR A 162 13.50 21.09 -2.38
N GLY A 163 13.75 19.88 -2.88
CA GLY A 163 14.39 18.80 -2.14
C GLY A 163 13.41 18.10 -1.20
N THR A 164 13.62 16.79 -0.99
CA THR A 164 12.71 15.92 -0.21
C THR A 164 12.46 16.44 1.21
N GLU A 165 13.47 16.96 1.91
CA GLU A 165 13.30 17.45 3.29
C GLU A 165 12.32 18.65 3.37
N ALA A 166 12.50 19.66 2.52
CA ALA A 166 11.62 20.83 2.51
C ALA A 166 10.24 20.48 1.94
N TRP A 167 10.20 19.57 0.96
CA TRP A 167 8.97 19.02 0.41
C TRP A 167 8.12 18.37 1.50
N ASP A 168 8.66 17.38 2.21
CA ASP A 168 7.94 16.65 3.25
C ASP A 168 7.55 17.56 4.43
N ARG A 169 8.41 18.51 4.79
CA ARG A 169 8.15 19.43 5.90
C ARG A 169 7.05 20.44 5.60
N PHE A 170 7.01 21.00 4.40
CA PHE A 170 6.14 22.15 4.10
C PHE A 170 5.38 22.03 2.79
N TYR A 171 6.09 21.89 1.65
CA TYR A 171 5.46 22.09 0.34
C TYR A 171 4.43 21.02 -0.01
N SER A 172 4.62 19.78 0.43
CA SER A 172 3.70 18.67 0.17
C SER A 172 2.30 18.88 0.77
N LYS A 173 2.14 19.81 1.71
CA LYS A 173 0.89 20.13 2.40
C LYS A 173 0.10 21.26 1.73
N LEU A 174 0.64 21.87 0.69
CA LEU A 174 0.01 23.03 0.04
C LEU A 174 -1.13 22.61 -0.88
N ALA A 175 -2.25 23.33 -0.83
CA ALA A 175 -3.43 23.05 -1.65
C ALA A 175 -3.18 23.09 -3.17
N LYS A 176 -2.14 23.80 -3.63
CA LYS A 176 -1.75 23.83 -5.05
C LYS A 176 -1.32 22.46 -5.61
N TYR A 177 -0.99 21.51 -4.74
CA TYR A 177 -0.64 20.15 -5.13
C TYR A 177 -1.78 19.16 -4.93
N THR A 178 -2.95 19.59 -4.45
CA THR A 178 -4.10 18.70 -4.25
C THR A 178 -4.41 17.90 -5.51
N ASP A 179 -4.49 16.59 -5.37
CA ASP A 179 -4.73 15.63 -6.46
C ASP A 179 -3.89 15.94 -7.72
N ALA A 180 -2.58 16.07 -7.52
CA ALA A 180 -1.67 16.66 -8.50
C ALA A 180 -1.82 16.08 -9.92
N LYS A 181 -1.97 16.98 -10.90
CA LYS A 181 -2.02 16.68 -12.34
C LYS A 181 -0.66 16.29 -12.91
N LEU A 182 -0.69 15.61 -14.07
CA LEU A 182 0.49 15.39 -14.91
C LEU A 182 1.06 16.71 -15.42
N THR A 183 2.39 16.74 -15.61
CA THR A 183 3.06 17.79 -16.37
C THR A 183 2.99 17.50 -17.87
N LYS A 184 3.43 18.43 -18.73
CA LYS A 184 3.62 18.17 -20.16
C LYS A 184 4.59 17.01 -20.40
N LEU A 185 5.68 16.95 -19.63
CA LEU A 185 6.63 15.85 -19.68
C LEU A 185 5.98 14.54 -19.23
N GLY A 186 5.17 14.56 -18.16
CA GLY A 186 4.45 13.38 -17.69
C GLY A 186 3.49 12.80 -18.73
N MET A 187 2.79 13.65 -19.48
CA MET A 187 1.95 13.22 -20.60
C MET A 187 2.79 12.57 -21.72
N GLN A 188 3.92 13.16 -22.09
CA GLN A 188 4.84 12.58 -23.08
C GLN A 188 5.43 11.24 -22.61
N GLN A 189 5.74 11.11 -21.33
CA GLN A 189 6.20 9.86 -20.73
C GLN A 189 5.10 8.77 -20.82
N ALA A 190 3.84 9.12 -20.58
CA ALA A 190 2.71 8.22 -20.75
C ALA A 190 2.50 7.79 -22.21
N VAL A 191 2.71 8.68 -23.19
CA VAL A 191 2.71 8.32 -24.62
C VAL A 191 3.79 7.28 -24.91
N LYS A 192 5.01 7.48 -24.41
CA LYS A 192 6.09 6.48 -24.57
C LYS A 192 5.76 5.15 -23.89
N ALA A 193 4.99 5.16 -22.79
CA ALA A 193 4.51 3.93 -22.17
C ALA A 193 3.49 3.22 -23.05
N SER A 194 2.58 3.97 -23.69
CA SER A 194 1.65 3.44 -24.70
C SER A 194 2.40 2.74 -25.83
N GLU A 195 3.42 3.39 -26.42
CA GLU A 195 4.24 2.82 -27.49
C GLU A 195 4.88 1.49 -27.08
N ARG A 196 5.47 1.42 -25.88
CA ARG A 196 6.07 0.18 -25.35
C ARG A 196 5.04 -0.92 -25.14
N ILE A 197 3.85 -0.58 -24.63
CA ILE A 197 2.76 -1.55 -24.45
C ILE A 197 2.27 -2.06 -25.80
N ASP A 198 2.05 -1.18 -26.77
CA ASP A 198 1.62 -1.51 -28.14
C ASP A 198 2.61 -2.45 -28.84
N GLU A 199 3.91 -2.21 -28.67
CA GLU A 199 4.95 -3.07 -29.20
C GLU A 199 4.87 -4.50 -28.63
N GLU A 200 4.64 -4.65 -27.33
CA GLU A 200 4.53 -5.96 -26.71
C GLU A 200 3.21 -6.66 -27.03
N LEU A 201 2.09 -5.93 -27.16
CA LEU A 201 0.82 -6.49 -27.61
C LEU A 201 0.95 -7.11 -29.02
N LYS A 202 1.68 -6.44 -29.93
CA LYS A 202 2.01 -6.99 -31.26
C LYS A 202 2.91 -8.23 -31.18
N ARG A 203 3.63 -8.43 -30.07
CA ARG A 203 4.55 -9.55 -29.83
C ARG A 203 3.92 -10.68 -29.01
N GLY A 204 2.61 -10.63 -28.76
CA GLY A 204 1.86 -11.70 -28.09
C GLY A 204 1.53 -11.44 -26.63
N LEU A 205 1.88 -10.27 -26.07
CA LEU A 205 1.25 -9.85 -24.82
C LEU A 205 -0.26 -9.72 -25.07
N SER A 206 -1.06 -10.13 -24.09
CA SER A 206 -2.48 -9.79 -24.05
C SER A 206 -2.80 -9.09 -22.73
N LEU A 207 -3.81 -8.22 -22.76
CA LEU A 207 -4.25 -7.44 -21.62
C LEU A 207 -5.78 -7.42 -21.60
N GLU A 208 -6.36 -7.89 -20.50
CA GLU A 208 -7.80 -8.20 -20.43
C GLU A 208 -8.58 -7.13 -19.66
N GLU A 209 -7.92 -6.44 -18.73
CA GLU A 209 -8.48 -5.30 -18.01
C GLU A 209 -7.37 -4.37 -17.52
N VAL A 210 -7.75 -3.14 -17.15
CA VAL A 210 -6.86 -2.20 -16.48
C VAL A 210 -7.53 -1.67 -15.20
N VAL A 211 -6.86 -1.89 -14.07
CA VAL A 211 -7.23 -1.29 -12.79
C VAL A 211 -6.44 0.00 -12.58
N VAL A 212 -7.13 1.06 -12.18
CA VAL A 212 -6.56 2.41 -12.10
C VAL A 212 -6.75 2.98 -10.70
N SER A 213 -5.72 3.64 -10.18
CA SER A 213 -5.88 4.47 -8.98
C SER A 213 -6.71 5.72 -9.31
N PRO A 214 -7.63 6.15 -8.41
CA PRO A 214 -8.51 7.28 -8.67
C PRO A 214 -7.84 8.65 -8.56
N LEU A 215 -6.53 8.71 -8.30
CA LEU A 215 -5.80 9.97 -8.32
C LEU A 215 -5.66 10.48 -9.76
N GLU A 216 -5.74 11.79 -9.93
CA GLU A 216 -5.82 12.47 -11.23
C GLU A 216 -4.67 12.07 -12.17
N ARG A 217 -3.45 12.06 -11.66
CA ARG A 217 -2.25 11.66 -12.43
C ARG A 217 -2.31 10.22 -12.95
N THR A 218 -2.92 9.29 -12.22
CA THR A 218 -3.05 7.89 -12.66
C THR A 218 -4.19 7.72 -13.66
N LEU A 219 -5.32 8.40 -13.45
CA LEU A 219 -6.43 8.41 -14.42
C LEU A 219 -5.97 8.96 -15.78
N HIS A 220 -5.31 10.12 -15.78
CA HIS A 220 -4.79 10.71 -17.02
C HIS A 220 -3.70 9.84 -17.66
N THR A 221 -2.80 9.24 -16.86
CA THR A 221 -1.80 8.29 -17.39
C THR A 221 -2.48 7.09 -18.05
N ALA A 222 -3.51 6.51 -17.43
CA ALA A 222 -4.22 5.35 -17.97
C ALA A 222 -4.90 5.67 -19.30
N MET A 223 -5.52 6.85 -19.42
CA MET A 223 -6.15 7.29 -20.66
C MET A 223 -5.16 7.42 -21.81
N ILE A 224 -3.96 7.96 -21.55
CA ILE A 224 -2.91 8.09 -22.57
C ILE A 224 -2.28 6.73 -22.88
N ALA A 225 -1.90 5.96 -21.86
CA ALA A 225 -1.22 4.68 -22.03
C ALA A 225 -2.05 3.64 -22.80
N CYS A 226 -3.38 3.70 -22.66
CA CYS A 226 -4.32 2.81 -23.32
C CYS A 226 -5.11 3.48 -24.46
N GLN A 227 -4.63 4.61 -25.00
CA GLN A 227 -5.36 5.38 -26.01
C GLN A 227 -5.65 4.60 -27.29
N ASN A 228 -4.83 3.59 -27.61
CA ASN A 228 -5.01 2.75 -28.79
C ASN A 228 -5.82 1.46 -28.51
N HIS A 229 -6.26 1.24 -27.26
CA HIS A 229 -6.92 0.01 -26.79
C HIS A 229 -8.17 0.37 -25.98
N HIS A 230 -9.15 0.97 -26.65
CA HIS A 230 -10.40 1.42 -26.05
C HIS A 230 -11.29 0.27 -25.58
N GLU A 231 -11.17 -0.89 -26.23
CA GLU A 231 -11.88 -2.12 -25.93
C GLU A 231 -11.46 -2.76 -24.60
N ILE A 232 -10.25 -2.47 -24.11
CA ILE A 232 -9.80 -2.97 -22.81
C ILE A 232 -10.55 -2.23 -21.71
N PRO A 233 -11.37 -2.93 -20.89
CA PRO A 233 -12.14 -2.31 -19.83
C PRO A 233 -11.22 -1.71 -18.77
N LYS A 234 -11.58 -0.50 -18.31
CA LYS A 234 -10.83 0.24 -17.30
C LYS A 234 -11.72 0.46 -16.09
N ARG A 235 -11.25 0.12 -14.90
CA ARG A 235 -11.97 0.34 -13.64
C ARG A 235 -11.08 1.01 -12.61
N SER A 236 -11.66 1.91 -11.84
CA SER A 236 -10.97 2.65 -10.80
C SER A 236 -11.29 2.08 -9.42
N MET A 237 -10.27 1.89 -8.59
CA MET A 237 -10.40 1.34 -7.23
C MET A 237 -9.60 2.18 -6.23
N GLU A 238 -10.08 2.34 -5.00
CA GLU A 238 -9.36 3.11 -3.96
C GLU A 238 -8.03 2.44 -3.52
N TRP A 239 -7.96 1.11 -3.61
CA TRP A 239 -6.86 0.30 -3.12
C TRP A 239 -5.47 0.62 -3.72
N PRO A 240 -5.32 0.83 -5.04
CA PRO A 240 -4.03 1.10 -5.66
C PRO A 240 -3.52 2.55 -5.53
N ARG A 241 -3.95 3.33 -4.53
CA ARG A 241 -3.47 4.71 -4.31
C ARG A 241 -2.03 4.79 -3.79
N GLU A 242 -1.43 5.97 -3.92
CA GLU A 242 -0.15 6.30 -3.27
C GLU A 242 -0.30 6.25 -1.73
N THR A 243 0.80 6.48 -1.00
CA THR A 243 0.82 6.61 0.46
C THR A 243 -0.21 7.63 0.92
N ILE A 244 -1.18 7.22 1.73
CA ILE A 244 -2.33 8.05 2.07
C ILE A 244 -2.01 9.01 3.21
N GLY A 245 -2.47 10.26 3.10
CA GLY A 245 -2.50 11.25 4.19
C GLY A 245 -1.32 12.22 4.20
N VAL A 246 -1.52 13.36 4.88
CA VAL A 246 -0.61 14.51 5.04
C VAL A 246 -0.28 15.23 3.73
N CYS A 247 0.21 14.52 2.71
CA CYS A 247 0.53 15.08 1.40
C CYS A 247 -0.76 15.36 0.61
N THR A 248 -1.01 16.62 0.26
CA THR A 248 -2.22 17.01 -0.49
C THR A 248 -2.25 16.41 -1.89
N CYS A 249 -1.10 16.11 -2.50
CA CYS A 249 -1.05 15.39 -3.76
C CYS A 249 -1.71 14.01 -3.72
N ASP A 250 -1.89 13.44 -2.53
CA ASP A 250 -2.53 12.15 -2.33
C ASP A 250 -3.98 12.29 -1.83
N LEU A 251 -4.51 13.51 -1.72
CA LEU A 251 -5.93 13.79 -1.46
C LEU A 251 -6.71 13.70 -2.78
N ARG A 252 -7.61 12.73 -2.89
CA ARG A 252 -8.39 12.45 -4.10
C ARG A 252 -9.51 13.48 -4.29
N GLY A 253 -9.67 14.00 -5.52
CA GLY A 253 -10.84 14.80 -5.91
C GLY A 253 -12.15 13.98 -5.92
N THR A 254 -13.30 14.62 -6.12
CA THR A 254 -14.59 13.92 -6.10
C THR A 254 -14.73 12.90 -7.23
N ILE A 255 -15.41 11.78 -6.98
CA ILE A 255 -15.64 10.74 -7.99
C ILE A 255 -16.60 11.24 -9.06
N SER A 256 -17.63 11.99 -8.69
CA SER A 256 -18.56 12.65 -9.61
C SER A 256 -17.84 13.45 -10.69
N ALA A 257 -16.94 14.36 -10.30
CA ALA A 257 -16.15 15.16 -11.24
C ALA A 257 -15.20 14.30 -12.10
N LYS A 258 -14.63 13.23 -11.52
CA LYS A 258 -13.74 12.31 -12.25
C LYS A 258 -14.51 11.45 -13.26
N ALA A 259 -15.71 11.01 -12.93
CA ALA A 259 -16.57 10.23 -13.83
C ALA A 259 -17.02 11.08 -15.03
N GLU A 260 -17.26 12.38 -14.83
CA GLU A 260 -17.52 13.32 -15.92
C GLU A 260 -16.29 13.51 -16.82
N LEU A 261 -15.09 13.62 -16.24
CA LEU A 261 -13.85 13.83 -16.99
C LEU A 261 -13.35 12.55 -17.71
N TYR A 262 -13.63 11.38 -17.13
CA TYR A 262 -13.16 10.07 -17.60
C TYR A 262 -14.32 9.08 -17.78
N PRO A 263 -15.26 9.34 -18.71
CA PRO A 263 -16.48 8.53 -18.85
C PRO A 263 -16.24 7.08 -19.28
N SER A 264 -15.05 6.77 -19.80
CA SER A 264 -14.66 5.41 -20.19
C SER A 264 -14.05 4.59 -19.05
N ILE A 265 -13.91 5.15 -17.84
CA ILE A 265 -13.42 4.44 -16.66
C ILE A 265 -14.61 4.15 -15.75
N ASP A 266 -14.78 2.88 -15.38
CA ASP A 266 -15.79 2.47 -14.40
C ASP A 266 -15.35 2.86 -12.98
N PHE A 267 -16.18 3.63 -12.28
CA PHE A 267 -15.96 4.04 -10.89
C PHE A 267 -16.89 3.33 -9.90
N SER A 268 -17.63 2.31 -10.33
CA SER A 268 -18.66 1.61 -9.53
C SER A 268 -18.13 0.98 -8.24
N ASP A 269 -16.83 0.65 -8.18
CA ASP A 269 -16.18 0.12 -6.98
C ASP A 269 -15.91 1.17 -5.89
N ILE A 270 -16.11 2.47 -6.20
CA ILE A 270 -15.84 3.55 -5.26
C ILE A 270 -17.14 4.03 -4.62
N TRP A 271 -17.27 3.73 -3.33
CA TRP A 271 -18.50 3.96 -2.57
C TRP A 271 -18.69 5.41 -2.08
N SER A 272 -17.63 6.23 -2.05
CA SER A 272 -17.67 7.59 -1.50
C SER A 272 -17.25 8.62 -2.53
N ASP A 273 -18.07 9.64 -2.72
CA ASP A 273 -17.77 10.72 -3.66
C ASP A 273 -16.54 11.53 -3.21
N ALA A 274 -16.57 12.08 -2.00
CA ALA A 274 -15.40 12.69 -1.36
C ALA A 274 -14.39 11.63 -0.89
N ASP A 275 -13.14 12.03 -0.65
CA ASP A 275 -12.10 11.13 -0.16
C ASP A 275 -12.30 10.78 1.33
N PRO A 276 -12.61 9.51 1.68
CA PRO A 276 -12.85 9.14 3.06
C PRO A 276 -11.57 8.71 3.79
N TRP A 277 -10.45 8.55 3.09
CA TRP A 277 -9.23 7.91 3.61
C TRP A 277 -8.12 8.90 3.93
N TRP A 278 -8.03 9.99 3.18
CA TRP A 278 -7.02 11.01 3.42
C TRP A 278 -7.30 11.82 4.68
N THR A 279 -6.26 12.10 5.46
CA THR A 279 -6.32 13.00 6.64
C THR A 279 -5.11 13.94 6.64
N PRO A 280 -5.23 15.16 7.17
CA PRO A 280 -4.15 16.14 7.15
C PRO A 280 -3.03 15.84 8.16
N ASP A 281 -3.30 15.01 9.16
CA ASP A 281 -2.48 14.80 10.35
C ASP A 281 -1.95 13.38 10.53
N HIS A 282 -2.46 12.41 9.75
CA HIS A 282 -1.99 11.03 9.79
C HIS A 282 -1.54 10.55 8.40
N ARG A 283 -0.24 10.25 8.28
CA ARG A 283 0.32 9.57 7.11
C ARG A 283 0.34 8.08 7.34
N GLU A 284 -0.04 7.33 6.31
CA GLU A 284 -0.01 5.88 6.29
C GLU A 284 1.39 5.36 6.63
N THR A 285 1.46 4.38 7.52
CA THR A 285 2.73 3.74 7.91
C THR A 285 3.12 2.69 6.86
N GLU A 286 4.38 2.27 6.90
CA GLU A 286 4.88 1.19 6.04
C GLU A 286 4.02 -0.08 6.14
N LEU A 287 3.67 -0.48 7.36
CA LEU A 287 2.81 -1.63 7.57
C LEU A 287 1.43 -1.44 6.96
N HIS A 288 0.83 -0.26 7.12
CA HIS A 288 -0.50 0.01 6.58
C HIS A 288 -0.52 -0.06 5.05
N ILE A 289 0.47 0.54 4.36
CA ILE A 289 0.53 0.42 2.88
C ILE A 289 0.85 -1.01 2.44
N ASN A 290 1.64 -1.78 3.20
CA ASN A 290 1.86 -3.20 2.93
C ASN A 290 0.56 -4.02 3.07
N ASP A 291 -0.21 -3.79 4.13
CA ASP A 291 -1.52 -4.42 4.33
C ASP A 291 -2.49 -4.03 3.21
N ARG A 292 -2.50 -2.76 2.81
CA ARG A 292 -3.31 -2.27 1.69
C ARG A 292 -2.90 -2.90 0.36
N ALA A 293 -1.61 -3.08 0.11
CA ALA A 293 -1.10 -3.78 -1.07
C ALA A 293 -1.52 -5.26 -1.08
N ARG A 294 -1.50 -5.96 0.07
CA ARG A 294 -2.02 -7.33 0.20
C ARG A 294 -3.51 -7.40 -0.15
N ILE A 295 -4.31 -6.49 0.43
CA ILE A 295 -5.76 -6.43 0.17
C ILE A 295 -6.02 -6.14 -1.31
N PHE A 296 -5.31 -5.17 -1.89
CA PHE A 296 -5.40 -4.83 -3.31
C PHE A 296 -5.16 -6.06 -4.20
N LEU A 297 -4.00 -6.69 -4.02
CA LEU A 297 -3.59 -7.85 -4.82
C LEU A 297 -4.58 -9.01 -4.63
N ASN A 298 -5.01 -9.32 -3.41
CA ASN A 298 -6.02 -10.36 -3.18
C ASN A 298 -7.35 -10.03 -3.89
N ARG A 299 -7.83 -8.79 -3.80
CA ARG A 299 -9.11 -8.39 -4.42
C ARG A 299 -9.09 -8.56 -5.94
N VAL A 300 -8.01 -8.14 -6.59
CA VAL A 300 -7.88 -8.30 -8.05
C VAL A 300 -7.60 -9.75 -8.41
N PHE A 301 -6.70 -10.42 -7.70
CA PHE A 301 -6.30 -11.79 -7.99
C PHE A 301 -7.49 -12.76 -7.89
N TYR A 302 -8.25 -12.71 -6.79
CA TYR A 302 -9.36 -13.65 -6.55
C TYR A 302 -10.72 -13.14 -7.01
N GLY A 303 -10.93 -11.82 -7.05
CA GLY A 303 -12.23 -11.23 -7.37
C GLY A 303 -12.47 -10.99 -8.86
N HIS A 304 -11.39 -10.82 -9.63
CA HIS A 304 -11.50 -10.52 -11.06
C HIS A 304 -11.30 -11.79 -11.89
N LYS A 305 -12.00 -11.87 -13.02
CA LYS A 305 -11.85 -13.02 -13.94
C LYS A 305 -10.60 -12.92 -14.81
N SER A 306 -10.08 -11.71 -14.98
CA SER A 306 -8.93 -11.45 -15.84
C SER A 306 -7.65 -12.06 -15.29
N VAL A 307 -6.88 -12.70 -16.18
CA VAL A 307 -5.58 -13.32 -15.90
C VAL A 307 -4.44 -12.33 -16.16
N ARG A 308 -4.60 -11.44 -17.15
CA ARG A 308 -3.61 -10.41 -17.51
C ARG A 308 -4.17 -9.02 -17.25
N VAL A 309 -3.66 -8.38 -16.20
CA VAL A 309 -4.24 -7.17 -15.62
C VAL A 309 -3.24 -6.02 -15.67
N GLY A 310 -3.62 -4.91 -16.30
CA GLY A 310 -2.88 -3.66 -16.19
C GLY A 310 -3.20 -2.97 -14.86
N VAL A 311 -2.22 -2.36 -14.22
CA VAL A 311 -2.42 -1.59 -12.98
C VAL A 311 -1.74 -0.24 -13.10
N VAL A 312 -2.50 0.85 -13.21
CA VAL A 312 -1.94 2.21 -13.26
C VAL A 312 -1.94 2.81 -11.86
N THR A 313 -0.76 2.96 -11.28
CA THR A 313 -0.55 3.24 -9.86
C THR A 313 0.68 4.13 -9.59
N HIS A 314 1.26 4.06 -8.40
CA HIS A 314 2.24 4.99 -7.83
C HIS A 314 3.44 4.24 -7.27
N SER A 315 4.54 4.96 -7.05
CA SER A 315 5.79 4.39 -6.55
C SER A 315 5.66 3.70 -5.18
N GLY A 316 4.94 4.31 -4.22
CA GLY A 316 4.83 3.75 -2.88
C GLY A 316 4.02 2.45 -2.85
N LEU A 317 2.90 2.39 -3.58
CA LEU A 317 2.14 1.14 -3.71
C LEU A 317 2.96 0.06 -4.43
N THR A 318 3.62 0.38 -5.55
CA THR A 318 4.44 -0.62 -6.26
C THR A 318 5.56 -1.15 -5.37
N THR A 319 6.19 -0.28 -4.58
CA THR A 319 7.21 -0.68 -3.60
C THR A 319 6.62 -1.58 -2.51
N ALA A 320 5.45 -1.24 -1.98
CA ALA A 320 4.75 -2.06 -1.00
C ALA A 320 4.35 -3.44 -1.58
N ALA A 321 3.84 -3.46 -2.82
CA ALA A 321 3.51 -4.68 -3.55
C ALA A 321 4.75 -5.58 -3.68
N MET A 322 5.88 -5.04 -4.12
CA MET A 322 7.15 -5.79 -4.23
C MET A 322 7.54 -6.44 -2.90
N ARG A 323 7.45 -5.70 -1.78
CA ARG A 323 7.76 -6.25 -0.45
C ARG A 323 6.87 -7.43 -0.08
N VAL A 324 5.56 -7.33 -0.31
CA VAL A 324 4.62 -8.35 0.18
C VAL A 324 4.62 -9.61 -0.69
N ILE A 325 4.87 -9.49 -2.00
CA ILE A 325 4.95 -10.64 -2.93
C ILE A 325 6.33 -11.32 -2.92
N GLY A 326 7.32 -10.77 -2.20
CA GLY A 326 8.69 -11.29 -2.19
C GLY A 326 9.51 -10.95 -3.45
N HIS A 327 9.16 -9.89 -4.15
CA HIS A 327 9.97 -9.35 -5.24
C HIS A 327 11.16 -8.58 -4.67
N ARG A 328 12.31 -8.58 -5.35
CA ARG A 328 13.48 -7.79 -4.94
C ARG A 328 13.19 -6.28 -4.98
N LYS A 329 13.97 -5.48 -4.26
CA LYS A 329 13.80 -4.02 -4.33
C LYS A 329 14.18 -3.50 -5.72
N TYR A 330 13.31 -2.70 -6.33
CA TYR A 330 13.54 -2.04 -7.61
C TYR A 330 12.95 -0.62 -7.57
N SER A 331 13.66 0.37 -8.11
CA SER A 331 13.19 1.76 -8.15
C SER A 331 12.46 2.01 -9.46
N VAL A 332 11.17 2.32 -9.38
CA VAL A 332 10.30 2.49 -10.55
C VAL A 332 10.32 3.95 -11.02
N ALA A 333 10.75 4.20 -12.25
CA ALA A 333 10.69 5.53 -12.87
C ALA A 333 9.25 5.92 -13.23
N THR A 334 9.00 7.22 -13.44
CA THR A 334 7.70 7.72 -13.93
C THR A 334 7.39 7.16 -15.31
N ALA A 335 6.14 6.72 -15.52
CA ALA A 335 5.68 6.00 -16.72
C ALA A 335 6.45 4.71 -17.06
N GLU A 336 7.08 4.09 -16.07
CA GLU A 336 7.66 2.75 -16.21
C GLU A 336 6.62 1.67 -15.92
N VAL A 337 6.63 0.63 -16.75
CA VAL A 337 5.83 -0.59 -16.58
C VAL A 337 6.71 -1.68 -15.95
N ILE A 338 6.20 -2.32 -14.91
CA ILE A 338 6.84 -3.44 -14.23
C ILE A 338 5.89 -4.64 -14.21
N PRO A 339 6.29 -5.77 -14.82
CA PRO A 339 5.52 -7.00 -14.75
C PRO A 339 5.69 -7.75 -13.44
N PHE A 340 4.58 -8.20 -12.85
CA PHE A 340 4.52 -9.16 -11.75
C PHE A 340 3.75 -10.40 -12.18
N LEU A 341 4.45 -11.51 -12.37
CA LEU A 341 3.82 -12.83 -12.49
C LEU A 341 3.61 -13.37 -11.08
N LEU A 342 2.35 -13.51 -10.67
CA LEU A 342 1.98 -13.90 -9.31
C LEU A 342 1.32 -15.27 -9.33
N GLU A 343 1.72 -16.15 -8.41
CA GLU A 343 1.06 -17.43 -8.18
C GLU A 343 0.51 -17.53 -6.75
N ASP A 344 -0.57 -18.29 -6.59
CA ASP A 344 -1.12 -18.62 -5.27
C ASP A 344 -0.43 -19.87 -4.69
N THR A 345 0.27 -19.71 -3.56
CA THR A 345 1.00 -20.82 -2.94
C THR A 345 0.14 -21.71 -2.05
N THR A 346 -1.17 -21.49 -1.94
CA THR A 346 -2.05 -22.27 -1.04
C THR A 346 -2.04 -23.77 -1.39
N VAL A 347 -1.81 -24.14 -2.65
CA VAL A 347 -1.70 -25.54 -3.09
C VAL A 347 -0.44 -26.23 -2.55
N HIS A 348 0.67 -25.50 -2.36
CA HIS A 348 1.88 -26.05 -1.73
C HIS A 348 1.64 -26.37 -0.24
N THR A 349 0.76 -25.62 0.44
CA THR A 349 0.35 -25.92 1.82
C THR A 349 -0.42 -27.23 1.89
N ILE A 350 -1.27 -27.54 0.89
CA ILE A 350 -2.05 -28.79 0.87
C ILE A 350 -1.14 -30.00 0.59
N LEU A 351 -0.27 -29.93 -0.43
CA LEU A 351 0.62 -31.04 -0.78
C LEU A 351 1.67 -31.34 0.30
N SER A 352 2.14 -30.33 1.04
CA SER A 352 3.06 -30.51 2.17
C SER A 352 2.37 -31.15 3.40
N ILE A 353 1.09 -30.87 3.63
CA ILE A 353 0.30 -31.54 4.69
C ILE A 353 0.06 -33.02 4.35
N PHE A 354 -0.15 -33.35 3.07
CA PHE A 354 -0.36 -34.73 2.64
C PHE A 354 0.92 -35.53 2.37
N SER A 355 2.09 -34.89 2.25
CA SER A 355 3.39 -35.58 2.14
C SER A 355 4.08 -35.85 3.49
N GLY A 356 3.44 -35.46 4.60
CA GLY A 356 3.97 -35.63 5.95
C GLY A 356 3.34 -36.78 6.72
N LYS A 357 3.24 -37.99 6.14
CA LYS A 357 2.95 -39.25 6.84
C LYS A 357 3.11 -40.47 5.92
N GLU A 358 4.34 -40.85 5.64
CA GLU A 358 4.71 -42.22 5.31
C GLU A 358 6.22 -42.32 5.55
N ASP A 359 6.58 -42.70 6.78
CA ASP A 359 7.82 -43.40 7.14
C ASP A 359 7.78 -43.68 8.65
N MET A 360 7.25 -44.86 8.99
CA MET A 360 7.59 -45.58 10.21
C MET A 360 7.42 -47.08 10.00
#